data_AF-A0A2V9ZN58-F1
#
_entry.id   AF-A0A2V9ZN58-F1
#
_cell.length_a   1.000
_cell.length_b   1.000
_cell.length_c   1.000
_cell.angle_alpha   90.00
_cell.angle_beta   90.00
_cell.angle_gamma   90.00
#
_symmetry.space_group_name_H-M   'P 1'
#
loop_
_entity.id
_entity.type
_entity.pdbx_description
1 polymer ?
#
loop_
_entity_poly.entity_id
_entity_poly.type
_entity_poly.pdbx_seq_one_letter_code
_entity_poly.pdbx_strand_id
1 'polypeptide(L)'
;MANLDQAGNGHAQQEGLTAQVPTALNYLCEAIQAAVADLNTRFNAGLEVRQTQTTCEVHEVGKTSTLVGVDLTNQSDIQYSHFIKRDNEIQSGTMHVCAGEGREGRIMFPDLPRSPLQVSYQEASRRLLSPTF
;
A
#
# COMPACT_ATOMS: atom_id res chain seq x y z
N MET A 1 -18.98 27.93 -34.54
CA MET A 1 -17.86 28.53 -33.78
C MET A 1 -17.55 27.60 -32.62
N ALA A 2 -16.26 27.48 -32.31
CA ALA A 2 -15.62 26.31 -31.70
C ALA A 2 -16.08 25.94 -30.28
N ASN A 3 -16.04 24.64 -30.03
CA ASN A 3 -16.24 23.94 -28.78
C ASN A 3 -14.92 23.95 -27.98
N LEU A 4 -14.81 24.76 -26.93
CA LEU A 4 -13.67 24.75 -26.00
C LEU A 4 -14.17 25.20 -24.62
N ASP A 5 -14.37 24.26 -23.68
CA ASP A 5 -14.02 24.47 -22.26
C ASP A 5 -14.17 23.20 -21.38
N GLN A 6 -13.63 22.04 -21.78
CA GLN A 6 -13.69 20.83 -20.93
C GLN A 6 -12.38 20.07 -20.72
N ALA A 7 -11.23 20.67 -21.08
CA ALA A 7 -9.93 19.98 -20.98
C ALA A 7 -9.04 20.42 -19.80
N GLY A 8 -9.44 21.42 -18.99
CA GLY A 8 -8.56 22.05 -17.99
C GLY A 8 -8.48 21.36 -16.62
N ASN A 9 -9.51 20.63 -16.20
CA ASN A 9 -9.59 20.09 -14.83
C ASN A 9 -8.95 18.70 -14.64
N GLY A 10 -8.75 17.92 -15.71
CA GLY A 10 -8.23 16.56 -15.60
C GLY A 10 -6.73 16.49 -15.28
N HIS A 11 -5.93 17.38 -15.89
CA HIS A 11 -4.46 17.37 -15.75
C HIS A 11 -3.99 17.84 -14.37
N ALA A 12 -4.52 18.95 -13.84
CA ALA A 12 -4.10 19.45 -12.52
C ALA A 12 -4.43 18.47 -11.37
N GLN A 13 -5.54 17.74 -11.51
CA GLN A 13 -5.92 16.70 -10.55
C GLN A 13 -4.98 15.50 -10.64
N GLN A 14 -4.65 15.05 -11.85
CA GLN A 14 -3.67 13.97 -12.08
C GLN A 14 -2.28 14.36 -11.60
N GLU A 15 -1.78 15.56 -11.90
CA GLU A 15 -0.47 16.06 -11.43
C GLU A 15 -0.39 16.17 -9.90
N GLY A 16 -1.49 16.51 -9.25
CA GLY A 16 -1.59 16.47 -7.79
C GLY A 16 -1.51 15.04 -7.24
N LEU A 17 -2.17 14.07 -7.88
CA LEU A 17 -2.14 12.65 -7.52
C LEU A 17 -0.76 12.02 -7.75
N THR A 18 -0.07 12.39 -8.83
CA THR A 18 1.26 11.87 -9.18
C THR A 18 2.34 12.24 -8.17
N ALA A 19 2.27 13.44 -7.61
CA ALA A 19 3.15 13.88 -6.53
C ALA A 19 2.82 13.24 -5.17
N GLN A 20 1.58 12.80 -4.97
CA GLN A 20 1.10 12.23 -3.70
C GLN A 20 1.48 10.77 -3.51
N VAL A 21 1.71 10.02 -4.58
CA VAL A 21 1.90 8.55 -4.50
C VAL A 21 3.19 8.10 -3.81
N PRO A 22 4.36 8.72 -4.04
CA PRO A 22 5.55 8.42 -3.23
C PRO A 22 5.34 8.72 -1.74
N THR A 23 4.61 9.80 -1.45
CA THR A 23 4.25 10.19 -0.09
C THR A 23 3.28 9.18 0.54
N ALA A 24 2.29 8.70 -0.22
CA ALA A 24 1.35 7.69 0.19
C ALA A 24 2.03 6.34 0.47
N LEU A 25 3.01 5.93 -0.36
CA LEU A 25 3.82 4.75 -0.10
C LEU A 25 4.59 4.90 1.22
N ASN A 26 5.22 6.05 1.46
CA ASN A 26 5.95 6.29 2.70
C ASN A 26 5.03 6.16 3.91
N TYR A 27 3.85 6.78 3.89
CA TYR A 27 2.89 6.65 4.99
C TYR A 27 2.37 5.22 5.17
N LEU A 28 2.14 4.48 4.08
CA LEU A 28 1.79 3.07 4.16
C LEU A 28 2.93 2.25 4.77
N CYS A 29 4.18 2.50 4.38
CA CYS A 29 5.34 1.77 4.91
C CYS A 29 5.58 2.08 6.40
N GLU A 30 5.42 3.33 6.83
CA GLU A 30 5.44 3.70 8.26
C GLU A 30 4.36 2.93 9.04
N ALA A 31 3.16 2.82 8.49
CA ALA A 31 2.06 2.07 9.10
C ALA A 31 2.33 0.55 9.14
N ILE A 32 3.00 -0.01 8.12
CA ILE A 32 3.45 -1.41 8.10
C ILE A 32 4.53 -1.62 9.17
N GLN A 33 5.51 -0.73 9.26
CA GLN A 33 6.58 -0.81 10.24
C GLN A 33 6.05 -0.78 11.68
N ALA A 34 5.09 0.12 11.97
CA ALA A 34 4.44 0.17 13.26
C ALA A 34 3.66 -1.13 13.58
N ALA A 35 2.95 -1.68 12.60
CA ALA A 35 2.21 -2.94 12.77
C ALA A 35 3.15 -4.14 12.95
N VAL A 36 4.25 -4.21 12.22
CA VAL A 36 5.29 -5.25 12.39
C VAL A 36 5.94 -5.16 13.76
N ALA A 37 6.22 -3.95 14.26
CA ALA A 37 6.75 -3.76 15.61
C ALA A 37 5.77 -4.24 16.70
N ASP A 38 4.47 -3.98 16.54
CA ASP A 38 3.41 -4.52 17.42
C ASP A 38 3.40 -6.06 17.39
N LEU A 39 3.41 -6.67 16.21
CA LEU A 39 3.42 -8.12 16.05
C LEU A 39 4.66 -8.77 16.67
N ASN A 40 5.84 -8.18 16.44
CA ASN A 40 7.08 -8.64 17.05
C ASN A 40 7.02 -8.56 18.58
N THR A 41 6.47 -7.48 19.12
CA THR A 41 6.35 -7.29 20.57
C THR A 41 5.36 -8.28 21.19
N ARG A 42 4.22 -8.51 20.54
CA ARG A 42 3.13 -9.34 21.09
C ARG A 42 3.34 -10.83 20.91
N PHE A 43 3.99 -11.23 19.82
CA PHE A 43 4.06 -12.63 19.40
C PHE A 43 5.48 -13.14 19.18
N ASN A 44 6.51 -12.30 19.39
CA ASN A 44 7.90 -12.62 19.06
C ASN A 44 8.05 -13.15 17.62
N ALA A 45 7.36 -12.48 16.68
CA ALA A 45 7.18 -12.94 15.31
C ALA A 45 8.47 -12.98 14.47
N GLY A 46 9.52 -12.26 14.87
CA GLY A 46 10.81 -12.26 14.19
C GLY A 46 10.73 -11.67 12.78
N LEU A 47 10.07 -10.53 12.63
CA LEU A 47 9.84 -9.85 11.35
C LEU A 47 10.69 -8.59 11.20
N GLU A 48 11.08 -8.28 9.97
CA GLU A 48 11.79 -7.06 9.60
C GLU A 48 11.13 -6.38 8.42
N VAL A 49 11.24 -5.04 8.37
CA VAL A 49 10.78 -4.24 7.23
C VAL A 49 11.99 -3.68 6.50
N ARG A 50 12.02 -3.87 5.18
CA ARG A 50 12.99 -3.27 4.27
C ARG A 50 12.27 -2.26 3.39
N GLN A 51 12.74 -1.02 3.41
CA GLN A 51 12.15 0.05 2.61
C GLN A 51 13.19 0.58 1.61
N THR A 52 12.75 0.82 0.38
CA THR A 52 13.46 1.61 -0.62
C THR A 52 12.64 2.84 -0.99
N GLN A 53 13.10 3.63 -1.97
CA GLN A 53 12.35 4.79 -2.46
C GLN A 53 10.99 4.41 -3.08
N THR A 54 10.86 3.20 -3.61
CA THR A 54 9.68 2.76 -4.37
C THR A 54 9.08 1.45 -3.87
N THR A 55 9.65 0.84 -2.84
CA THR A 55 9.18 -0.43 -2.30
C THR A 55 9.21 -0.44 -0.77
N CYS A 56 8.32 -1.23 -0.18
CA CYS A 56 8.34 -1.59 1.22
C CYS A 56 8.01 -3.07 1.36
N GLU A 57 8.90 -3.82 1.97
CA GLU A 57 8.88 -5.27 2.03
C GLU A 57 8.97 -5.75 3.47
N VAL A 58 8.20 -6.77 3.82
CA VAL A 58 8.21 -7.43 5.13
C VAL A 58 8.77 -8.83 4.95
N HIS A 59 9.74 -9.19 5.80
CA HIS A 59 10.43 -10.48 5.76
C HIS A 59 10.57 -11.04 7.17
N GLU A 60 10.96 -12.32 7.27
CA GLU A 60 11.44 -12.88 8.54
C GLU A 60 12.92 -12.53 8.74
N VAL A 61 13.33 -12.29 9.99
CA VAL A 61 14.72 -12.03 10.37
C VAL A 61 15.61 -13.13 9.81
N GLY A 62 16.64 -12.74 9.05
CA GLY A 62 17.61 -13.66 8.46
C GLY A 62 17.10 -14.44 7.24
N LYS A 63 15.90 -14.16 6.73
CA LYS A 63 15.40 -14.71 5.46
C LYS A 63 15.32 -13.64 4.39
N THR A 64 15.48 -14.05 3.13
CA THR A 64 15.38 -13.18 1.96
C THR A 64 13.99 -13.18 1.32
N SER A 65 13.15 -14.17 1.62
CA SER A 65 11.81 -14.28 1.06
C SER A 65 10.91 -13.16 1.57
N THR A 66 10.27 -12.43 0.65
CA THR A 66 9.27 -11.41 0.95
C THR A 66 7.96 -12.07 1.36
N LEU A 67 7.47 -11.73 2.55
CA LEU A 67 6.15 -12.14 3.04
C LEU A 67 5.06 -11.18 2.61
N VAL A 68 5.36 -9.89 2.61
CA VAL A 68 4.47 -8.83 2.10
C VAL A 68 5.35 -7.84 1.35
N GLY A 69 5.02 -7.56 0.09
CA GLY A 69 5.66 -6.52 -0.70
C GLY A 69 4.63 -5.47 -1.09
N VAL A 70 4.99 -4.20 -1.02
CA VAL A 70 4.25 -3.11 -1.64
C VAL A 70 5.20 -2.28 -2.50
N ASP A 71 4.78 -2.01 -3.73
CA ASP A 71 5.62 -1.46 -4.78
C ASP A 71 4.90 -0.35 -5.52
N LEU A 72 5.59 0.75 -5.79
CA LEU A 72 5.12 1.75 -6.74
C LEU A 72 5.32 1.22 -8.16
N THR A 73 4.23 1.13 -8.92
CA THR A 73 4.30 0.68 -10.32
C THR A 73 3.91 1.77 -11.31
N ASN A 74 3.08 2.74 -10.92
CA ASN A 74 2.65 3.87 -11.74
C ASN A 74 2.38 5.12 -10.88
N GLN A 75 2.06 6.24 -11.54
CA GLN A 75 1.87 7.54 -10.90
C GLN A 75 0.63 7.64 -9.97
N SER A 76 -0.21 6.63 -9.81
CA SER A 76 -1.39 6.68 -8.92
C SER A 76 -1.67 5.40 -8.12
N ASP A 77 -0.84 4.37 -8.33
CA ASP A 77 -1.13 3.01 -7.90
C ASP A 77 0.02 2.41 -7.09
N ILE A 78 -0.35 1.69 -6.04
CA ILE A 78 0.54 0.86 -5.22
C ILE A 78 0.16 -0.59 -5.51
N GLN A 79 1.08 -1.36 -6.07
CA GLN A 79 0.91 -2.81 -6.13
C GLN A 79 1.26 -3.42 -4.79
N TYR A 80 0.59 -4.51 -4.46
CA TYR A 80 0.97 -5.32 -3.32
C TYR A 80 0.98 -6.80 -3.68
N SER A 81 1.82 -7.53 -2.96
CA SER A 81 1.81 -8.98 -2.91
C SER A 81 1.95 -9.43 -1.47
N HIS A 82 1.31 -10.54 -1.13
CA HIS A 82 1.63 -11.26 0.10
C HIS A 82 1.77 -12.75 -0.17
N PHE A 83 2.68 -13.37 0.56
CA PHE A 83 2.90 -14.80 0.56
C PHE A 83 2.14 -15.42 1.72
N ILE A 84 1.15 -16.25 1.40
CA ILE A 84 0.31 -16.96 2.36
C ILE A 84 0.99 -18.30 2.64
N LYS A 85 1.74 -18.36 3.74
CA LYS A 85 2.55 -19.54 4.09
C LYS A 85 1.74 -20.83 4.21
N ARG A 86 0.51 -20.77 4.71
CA ARG A 86 -0.34 -21.95 4.96
C ARG A 86 -0.71 -22.66 3.66
N ASP A 87 -0.98 -21.89 2.61
CA ASP A 87 -1.43 -22.39 1.31
C ASP A 87 -0.29 -22.41 0.27
N ASN A 88 0.90 -21.92 0.64
CA ASN A 88 2.05 -21.74 -0.25
C ASN A 88 1.67 -20.96 -1.53
N GLU A 89 0.82 -19.95 -1.37
CA GLU A 89 0.24 -19.15 -2.45
C GLU A 89 0.71 -17.69 -2.34
N ILE A 90 0.86 -17.03 -3.49
CA ILE A 90 1.04 -15.59 -3.56
C ILE A 90 -0.27 -14.98 -4.03
N GLN A 91 -0.80 -14.06 -3.24
CA GLN A 91 -1.91 -13.19 -3.67
C GLN A 91 -1.37 -11.78 -3.87
N SER A 92 -1.87 -11.14 -4.92
CA SER A 92 -1.46 -9.79 -5.30
C SER A 92 -2.65 -8.96 -5.73
N GLY A 93 -2.48 -7.65 -5.67
CA GLY A 93 -3.52 -6.71 -6.09
C GLY A 93 -2.98 -5.30 -6.25
N THR A 94 -3.89 -4.38 -6.51
CA THR A 94 -3.58 -2.97 -6.72
C THR A 94 -4.42 -2.13 -5.77
N MET A 95 -3.74 -1.21 -5.10
CA MET A 95 -4.29 -0.20 -4.23
C MET A 95 -4.22 1.15 -4.94
N HIS A 96 -5.34 1.86 -5.03
CA HIS A 96 -5.38 3.19 -5.66
C HIS A 96 -5.27 4.27 -4.59
N VAL A 97 -4.34 5.21 -4.78
CA VAL A 97 -4.18 6.34 -3.86
C VAL A 97 -5.32 7.33 -4.10
N CYS A 98 -6.07 7.67 -3.05
CA CYS A 98 -7.07 8.73 -3.13
C CYS A 98 -6.39 10.09 -2.94
N ALA A 99 -6.85 11.12 -3.65
CA ALA A 99 -6.44 12.49 -3.38
C ALA A 99 -6.79 12.87 -1.94
N GLY A 100 -5.79 13.28 -1.16
CA GLY A 100 -5.95 13.62 0.25
C GLY A 100 -4.64 14.15 0.84
N GLU A 101 -4.74 15.08 1.78
CA GLU A 101 -3.55 15.73 2.34
C GLU A 101 -2.93 14.91 3.48
N GLY A 102 -1.62 14.68 3.40
CA GLY A 102 -0.82 14.13 4.49
C GLY A 102 -1.25 12.73 4.96
N ARG A 103 -1.15 12.50 6.28
CA ARG A 103 -1.42 11.20 6.95
C ARG A 103 -2.91 10.84 7.03
N GLU A 104 -3.79 11.79 6.74
CA GLU A 104 -5.24 11.56 6.63
C GLU A 104 -5.65 11.07 5.24
N GLY A 105 -4.68 10.99 4.32
CA GLY A 105 -4.84 10.35 3.03
C GLY A 105 -5.40 8.93 3.15
N ARG A 106 -6.16 8.54 2.14
CA ARG A 106 -6.82 7.24 2.10
C ARG A 106 -6.40 6.47 0.86
N ILE A 107 -6.48 5.16 0.95
CA ILE A 107 -6.23 4.22 -0.15
C ILE A 107 -7.53 3.46 -0.43
N MET A 108 -7.84 3.25 -1.70
CA MET A 108 -8.83 2.25 -2.13
C MET A 108 -8.17 0.88 -2.08
N PHE A 109 -8.56 0.08 -1.08
CA PHE A 109 -8.08 -1.29 -0.89
C PHE A 109 -9.03 -2.27 -1.58
N PRO A 110 -8.53 -3.23 -2.38
CA PRO A 110 -9.39 -4.25 -2.99
C PRO A 110 -9.95 -5.21 -1.93
N ASP A 111 -11.28 -5.37 -1.90
CA ASP A 111 -12.00 -6.17 -0.90
C ASP A 111 -12.87 -7.25 -1.57
N LEU A 112 -12.30 -8.01 -2.52
CA LEU A 112 -13.07 -8.99 -3.30
C LEU A 112 -13.71 -10.07 -2.41
N PRO A 113 -14.96 -10.51 -2.68
CA PRO A 113 -15.80 -10.15 -3.83
C PRO A 113 -16.60 -8.84 -3.66
N ARG A 114 -16.37 -8.08 -2.58
CA ARG A 114 -17.04 -6.81 -2.31
C ARG A 114 -16.38 -5.66 -3.08
N SER A 115 -17.08 -4.52 -3.08
CA SER A 115 -16.53 -3.29 -3.64
C SER A 115 -15.26 -2.86 -2.89
N PRO A 116 -14.26 -2.31 -3.59
CA PRO A 116 -13.07 -1.77 -2.95
C PRO A 116 -13.42 -0.78 -1.84
N LEU A 117 -12.70 -0.86 -0.73
CA LEU A 117 -12.95 -0.07 0.46
C LEU A 117 -11.96 1.07 0.56
N GLN A 118 -12.47 2.27 0.82
CA GLN A 118 -11.61 3.39 1.16
C GLN A 118 -11.17 3.27 2.63
N VAL A 119 -9.86 3.12 2.86
CA VAL A 119 -9.28 2.88 4.19
C VAL A 119 -8.10 3.80 4.46
N SER A 120 -7.76 3.98 5.73
CA SER A 120 -6.52 4.67 6.13
C SER A 120 -5.30 3.80 5.86
N TYR A 121 -4.11 4.40 5.82
CA TYR A 121 -2.83 3.66 5.72
C TYR A 121 -2.65 2.62 6.84
N GLN A 122 -3.13 2.93 8.05
CA GLN A 122 -3.09 2.02 9.20
C GLN A 122 -4.01 0.81 9.02
N GLU A 123 -5.22 1.01 8.51
CA GLU A 123 -6.13 -0.10 8.26
C GLU A 123 -5.67 -0.94 7.06
N ALA A 124 -5.11 -0.29 6.02
CA ALA A 124 -4.46 -0.99 4.90
C ALA A 124 -3.29 -1.86 5.36
N SER A 125 -2.41 -1.35 6.24
CA SER A 125 -1.27 -2.14 6.74
C SER A 125 -1.71 -3.39 7.51
N ARG A 126 -2.75 -3.26 8.35
CA ARG A 126 -3.34 -4.41 9.05
C ARG A 126 -3.93 -5.44 8.09
N ARG A 127 -4.63 -4.99 7.05
CA ARG A 127 -5.20 -5.87 6.02
C ARG A 127 -4.15 -6.56 5.18
N LEU A 128 -3.03 -5.90 4.89
CA LEU A 128 -1.91 -6.52 4.18
C LEU A 128 -1.23 -7.62 5.00
N LEU A 129 -1.09 -7.42 6.31
CA LEU A 129 -0.40 -8.36 7.20
C LEU A 129 -1.30 -9.52 7.66
N SER A 130 -2.63 -9.34 7.74
CA SER A 130 -3.54 -10.35 8.31
C SER A 130 -3.57 -11.70 7.56
N PRO A 131 -3.52 -11.77 6.22
CA PRO A 131 -3.55 -13.06 5.50
C PRO A 131 -2.26 -13.89 5.69
N THR A 132 -1.16 -13.22 6.04
CA THR A 132 0.17 -13.82 6.15
C THR A 132 0.38 -14.57 7.48
N PHE A 133 -0.35 -14.21 8.54
CA PHE A 133 -0.14 -14.71 9.92
C PHE A 133 -1.45 -15.27 10.51
#